data_AF-A0A955DP27-F1
#
_entry.id   AF-A0A955DP27-F1
#
_cell.length_a   1.000
_cell.length_b   1.000
_cell.length_c   1.000
_cell.angle_alpha   90.00
_cell.angle_beta   90.00
_cell.angle_gamma   90.00
#
_symmetry.space_group_name_H-M   'P 1'
#
loop_
_entity.id
_entity.type
_entity.pdbx_description
1 polymer ?
#
loop_
_entity_poly.entity_id
_entity_poly.type
_entity_poly.pdbx_seq_one_letter_code
_entity_poly.pdbx_strand_id
1 'polypeptide(L)'
;MTSDVPRRSVQWLSAIHALALTIWSATLISAAIAAMNVFPTMKVMAIDAERFDALPRDEHGLIVAGVVMERIFATIDIVQMAIAPIAVLTGIIVFYRSRACPRPWSARLHVVAIVLAGVLLAGHLTMLAPTMNRELHAFWSSAEAGDVEDAREHRAAFDELHPFADTLLRANLFILLAAGGCFAFAAAGPHQDSASCRL
;
A
#
# COMPACT_ATOMS: atom_id res chain seq x y z
N MET A 1 19.15 -39.46 15.12
CA MET A 1 18.51 -38.17 15.43
C MET A 1 19.01 -37.13 14.44
N THR A 2 18.38 -37.06 13.28
CA THR A 2 18.87 -36.29 12.11
C THR A 2 17.82 -35.26 11.71
N SER A 3 18.02 -34.01 12.17
CA SER A 3 17.71 -32.76 11.46
C SER A 3 16.35 -32.55 10.75
N ASP A 4 15.22 -32.67 11.45
CA ASP A 4 13.90 -32.19 10.95
C ASP A 4 13.66 -30.68 11.16
N VAL A 5 14.48 -30.03 11.97
CA VAL A 5 14.43 -28.58 12.30
C VAL A 5 14.41 -27.66 11.06
N PRO A 6 15.10 -27.94 9.94
CA PRO A 6 15.11 -27.04 8.78
C PRO A 6 13.75 -26.89 8.09
N ARG A 7 12.90 -27.92 8.09
CA ARG A 7 11.61 -27.89 7.37
C ARG A 7 10.57 -27.04 8.10
N ARG A 8 10.46 -27.20 9.42
CA ARG A 8 9.49 -26.43 10.23
C ARG A 8 9.77 -24.94 10.20
N SER A 9 11.04 -24.53 10.24
CA SER A 9 11.40 -23.10 10.18
C SER A 9 11.00 -22.43 8.87
N VAL A 10 11.17 -23.11 7.71
CA VAL A 10 10.72 -22.57 6.41
C VAL A 10 9.20 -22.49 6.34
N GLN A 11 8.47 -23.46 6.89
CA GLN A 11 7.00 -23.43 6.94
C GLN A 11 6.47 -22.23 7.74
N TRP A 12 7.02 -21.98 8.92
CA TRP A 12 6.65 -20.82 9.73
C TRP A 12 6.98 -19.49 9.02
N LEU A 13 8.17 -19.39 8.41
CA LEU A 13 8.54 -18.21 7.63
C LEU A 13 7.59 -17.97 6.44
N SER A 14 7.20 -19.03 5.73
CA SER A 14 6.23 -18.95 4.64
C SER A 14 4.85 -18.49 5.12
N ALA A 15 4.39 -18.97 6.29
CA ALA A 15 3.12 -18.54 6.87
C ALA A 15 3.15 -17.06 7.28
N ILE A 16 4.23 -16.62 7.93
CA ILE A 16 4.43 -15.20 8.29
C ILE A 16 4.47 -14.33 7.03
N HIS A 17 5.19 -14.78 6.00
CA HIS A 17 5.27 -14.07 4.73
C HIS A 17 3.90 -13.91 4.07
N ALA A 18 3.13 -15.00 3.96
CA ALA A 18 1.80 -14.97 3.38
C ALA A 18 0.85 -14.05 4.15
N LEU A 19 0.90 -14.08 5.49
CA LEU A 19 0.12 -13.20 6.35
C LEU A 19 0.50 -11.73 6.13
N ALA A 20 1.81 -11.43 6.10
CA ALA A 20 2.29 -10.06 5.89
C ALA A 20 1.87 -9.52 4.52
N LEU A 21 1.99 -10.32 3.46
CA LEU A 21 1.57 -9.95 2.12
C LEU A 21 0.04 -9.72 2.02
N THR A 22 -0.74 -10.54 2.74
CA THR A 22 -2.20 -10.40 2.83
C THR A 22 -2.58 -9.11 3.54
N ILE A 23 -1.97 -8.83 4.70
CA ILE A 23 -2.22 -7.59 5.45
C ILE A 23 -1.86 -6.37 4.60
N TRP A 24 -0.71 -6.39 3.92
CA TRP A 24 -0.29 -5.28 3.06
C TRP A 24 -1.24 -5.05 1.87
N SER A 25 -1.73 -6.13 1.24
CA SER A 25 -2.71 -6.00 0.17
C SER A 25 -4.06 -5.47 0.70
N ALA A 26 -4.50 -5.98 1.85
CA ALA A 26 -5.76 -5.60 2.48
C ALA A 26 -5.78 -4.13 2.93
N THR A 27 -4.66 -3.57 3.38
CA THR A 27 -4.59 -2.14 3.75
C THR A 27 -4.83 -1.24 2.55
N LEU A 28 -4.22 -1.53 1.39
CA LEU A 28 -4.46 -0.78 0.15
C LEU A 28 -5.91 -0.88 -0.32
N ILE A 29 -6.49 -2.09 -0.29
CA ILE A 29 -7.90 -2.30 -0.64
C ILE A 29 -8.82 -1.51 0.32
N SER A 30 -8.51 -1.51 1.61
CA SER A 30 -9.30 -0.80 2.62
C SER A 30 -9.24 0.72 2.41
N ALA A 31 -8.07 1.26 2.02
CA ALA A 31 -7.89 2.66 1.64
C ALA A 31 -8.83 3.06 0.50
N ALA A 32 -8.84 2.26 -0.57
CA ALA A 32 -9.66 2.49 -1.75
C ALA A 32 -11.16 2.42 -1.42
N ILE A 33 -11.59 1.39 -0.68
CA ILE A 33 -12.98 1.26 -0.24
C ILE A 33 -13.39 2.45 0.62
N ALA A 34 -12.56 2.87 1.58
CA ALA A 34 -12.86 4.03 2.41
C ALA A 34 -13.05 5.29 1.56
N ALA A 35 -12.12 5.61 0.65
CA ALA A 35 -12.23 6.76 -0.24
C ALA A 35 -13.48 6.71 -1.12
N MET A 36 -13.78 5.55 -1.72
CA MET A 36 -14.97 5.33 -2.56
C MET A 36 -16.29 5.58 -1.84
N ASN A 37 -16.33 5.42 -0.51
CA ASN A 37 -17.54 5.61 0.27
C ASN A 37 -17.61 6.99 0.93
N VAL A 38 -16.51 7.47 1.53
CA VAL A 38 -16.48 8.71 2.31
C VAL A 38 -16.74 9.93 1.42
N PHE A 39 -16.03 10.09 0.30
CA PHE A 39 -16.17 11.29 -0.55
C PHE A 39 -17.60 11.47 -1.11
N PRO A 40 -18.23 10.45 -1.73
CA PRO A 40 -19.61 10.60 -2.21
C PRO A 40 -20.61 10.83 -1.07
N THR A 41 -20.43 10.14 0.06
CA THR A 41 -21.34 10.27 1.22
C THR A 41 -21.32 11.69 1.78
N MET A 42 -20.13 12.26 2.02
CA MET A 42 -20.02 13.61 2.57
C MET A 42 -20.52 14.68 1.59
N LYS A 43 -20.33 14.46 0.28
CA LYS A 43 -20.87 15.35 -0.76
C LYS A 43 -22.41 15.40 -0.73
N VAL A 44 -23.07 14.26 -0.51
CA VAL A 44 -24.54 14.18 -0.46
C VAL A 44 -25.12 14.73 0.85
N MET A 45 -24.41 14.58 1.97
CA MET A 45 -24.87 15.06 3.28
C MET A 45 -24.96 16.58 3.38
N ALA A 46 -24.39 17.33 2.42
CA ALA A 46 -24.36 18.80 2.41
C ALA A 46 -23.91 19.37 3.77
N ILE A 47 -22.84 18.78 4.33
CA ILE A 47 -22.29 19.18 5.61
C ILE A 47 -21.87 20.64 5.53
N ASP A 48 -22.42 21.46 6.43
CA ASP A 48 -21.95 22.82 6.61
C ASP A 48 -20.77 22.82 7.58
N ALA A 49 -19.70 23.49 7.20
CA ALA A 49 -18.46 23.55 7.96
C ALA A 49 -18.10 25.02 8.13
N GLU A 50 -18.64 25.65 9.18
CA GLU A 50 -18.48 27.08 9.50
C GLU A 50 -17.01 27.55 9.44
N ARG A 51 -16.08 26.65 9.77
CA ARG A 51 -14.63 26.89 9.70
C ARG A 51 -14.13 27.22 8.28
N PHE A 52 -14.90 26.93 7.24
CA PHE A 52 -14.55 27.11 5.83
C PHE A 52 -15.53 28.02 5.07
N ASP A 53 -16.30 28.86 5.77
CA ASP A 53 -17.36 29.71 5.20
C ASP A 53 -16.93 30.66 4.07
N ALA A 54 -15.63 30.90 3.92
CA ALA A 54 -15.07 31.67 2.81
C ALA A 54 -15.15 30.93 1.47
N LEU A 55 -15.30 29.60 1.48
CA LEU A 55 -15.44 28.75 0.30
C LEU A 55 -16.92 28.48 -0.04
N PRO A 56 -17.22 28.07 -1.28
CA PRO A 56 -18.58 27.68 -1.65
C PRO A 56 -19.08 26.49 -0.82
N ARG A 57 -20.34 26.56 -0.36
CA ARG A 57 -20.95 25.53 0.50
C ARG A 57 -21.00 24.14 -0.12
N ASP A 58 -21.05 24.04 -1.45
CA ASP A 58 -21.03 22.77 -2.16
C ASP A 58 -19.68 22.05 -2.09
N GLU A 59 -18.62 22.74 -1.65
CA GLU A 59 -17.28 22.18 -1.43
C GLU A 59 -17.07 21.68 0.01
N HIS A 60 -17.85 22.17 0.99
CA HIS A 60 -17.68 21.87 2.41
C HIS A 60 -17.66 20.35 2.69
N GLY A 61 -18.56 19.60 2.06
CA GLY A 61 -18.61 18.13 2.19
C GLY A 61 -17.31 17.44 1.73
N LEU A 62 -16.69 17.90 0.64
CA LEU A 62 -15.43 17.33 0.15
C LEU A 62 -14.25 17.69 1.03
N ILE A 63 -14.23 18.90 1.58
CA ILE A 63 -13.19 19.35 2.52
C ILE A 63 -13.24 18.50 3.80
N VAL A 64 -14.44 18.32 4.36
CA VAL A 64 -14.66 17.47 5.54
C VAL A 64 -14.27 16.02 5.24
N ALA A 65 -14.59 15.50 4.05
CA ALA A 65 -14.14 14.17 3.62
C ALA A 65 -12.60 14.07 3.60
N GLY A 66 -11.92 15.09 3.08
CA GLY A 66 -10.46 15.17 3.08
C GLY A 66 -9.86 15.08 4.48
N VAL A 67 -10.40 15.84 5.44
CA VAL A 67 -9.95 15.82 6.85
C VAL A 67 -10.14 14.45 7.49
N VAL A 68 -11.25 13.77 7.20
CA VAL A 68 -11.50 12.40 7.69
C VAL A 68 -10.53 11.40 7.05
N MET A 69 -10.37 11.47 5.73
CA MET A 69 -9.55 10.54 4.97
C MET A 69 -8.07 10.66 5.27
N GLU A 70 -7.57 11.86 5.58
CA GLU A 70 -6.18 12.09 5.97
C GLU A 70 -5.75 11.19 7.15
N ARG A 71 -6.59 11.10 8.20
CA ARG A 71 -6.31 10.23 9.36
C ARG A 71 -6.31 8.75 8.98
N ILE A 72 -7.21 8.36 8.07
CA ILE A 72 -7.32 6.99 7.57
C ILE A 72 -6.06 6.65 6.77
N PHE A 73 -5.64 7.52 5.84
CA PHE A 73 -4.44 7.35 5.03
C PHE A 73 -3.17 7.32 5.89
N ALA A 74 -3.03 8.22 6.86
CA ALA A 74 -1.90 8.19 7.80
C ALA A 74 -1.82 6.86 8.57
N THR A 75 -2.97 6.33 9.00
CA THR A 75 -3.03 5.03 9.68
C THR A 75 -2.61 3.89 8.74
N ILE A 76 -3.08 3.92 7.49
CA ILE A 76 -2.71 2.93 6.47
C ILE A 76 -1.21 2.99 6.19
N ASP A 77 -0.63 4.18 6.06
CA ASP A 77 0.81 4.37 5.82
C ASP A 77 1.66 3.82 6.96
N ILE A 78 1.25 4.03 8.21
CA ILE A 78 1.92 3.42 9.37
C ILE A 78 1.90 1.90 9.29
N VAL A 79 0.74 1.31 8.97
CA VAL A 79 0.61 -0.16 8.86
C VAL A 79 1.46 -0.68 7.69
N GLN A 80 1.42 0.00 6.54
CA GLN A 80 2.23 -0.35 5.36
C GLN A 80 3.73 -0.28 5.68
N MET A 81 4.18 0.79 6.33
CA MET A 81 5.57 0.98 6.75
C MET A 81 6.05 -0.13 7.68
N ALA A 82 5.17 -0.65 8.56
CA ALA A 82 5.50 -1.75 9.45
C ALA A 82 5.49 -3.13 8.76
N ILE A 83 4.49 -3.40 7.92
CA ILE A 83 4.28 -4.73 7.33
C ILE A 83 5.14 -4.99 6.09
N ALA A 84 5.45 -3.95 5.31
CA ALA A 84 6.21 -4.09 4.07
C ALA A 84 7.61 -4.68 4.28
N PRO A 85 8.43 -4.21 5.24
CA PRO A 85 9.73 -4.82 5.52
C PRO A 85 9.62 -6.28 5.93
N ILE A 86 8.58 -6.64 6.70
CA ILE A 86 8.34 -8.03 7.11
C ILE A 86 8.06 -8.90 5.89
N ALA A 87 7.16 -8.46 5.00
CA ALA A 87 6.86 -9.18 3.76
C ALA A 87 8.10 -9.33 2.87
N VAL A 88 8.85 -8.25 2.64
CA VAL A 88 10.05 -8.26 1.79
C VAL A 88 11.12 -9.19 2.36
N LEU A 89 11.49 -9.02 3.63
CA LEU A 89 12.56 -9.81 4.26
C LEU A 89 12.20 -11.29 4.34
N THR A 90 10.98 -11.61 4.77
CA THR A 90 10.55 -13.02 4.85
C THR A 90 10.48 -13.68 3.48
N GLY A 91 10.02 -12.97 2.44
CA GLY A 91 9.96 -13.50 1.08
C GLY A 91 11.35 -13.80 0.51
N ILE A 92 12.30 -12.89 0.73
CA ILE A 92 13.72 -13.09 0.37
C ILE A 92 14.31 -14.30 1.11
N ILE A 93 14.09 -14.39 2.43
CA ILE A 93 14.62 -15.50 3.24
C ILE A 93 14.01 -16.84 2.80
N VAL A 94 12.70 -16.90 2.55
CA VAL A 94 12.03 -18.11 2.04
C VAL A 94 12.61 -18.52 0.69
N PHE A 95 12.81 -17.56 -0.23
CA PHE A 95 13.44 -17.83 -1.52
C PHE A 95 14.83 -18.47 -1.37
N TYR A 96 15.70 -17.91 -0.53
CA TYR A 96 17.06 -18.43 -0.33
C TYR A 96 17.12 -19.74 0.46
N ARG A 97 16.24 -19.94 1.46
CA ARG A 97 16.23 -21.15 2.30
C ARG A 97 15.46 -22.31 1.68
N SER A 98 14.58 -22.05 0.72
CA SER A 98 13.92 -23.11 -0.04
C SER A 98 14.97 -23.92 -0.83
N ARG A 99 15.03 -25.23 -0.59
CA ARG A 99 15.91 -26.17 -1.30
C ARG A 99 15.30 -26.67 -2.62
N ALA A 100 14.26 -26.01 -3.11
CA ALA A 100 13.63 -26.35 -4.39
C ALA A 100 14.65 -26.10 -5.51
N CYS A 101 15.03 -27.17 -6.17
CA CYS A 101 16.05 -27.18 -7.19
C CYS A 101 15.51 -27.99 -8.38
N PRO A 102 15.44 -27.40 -9.59
CA PRO A 102 15.66 -25.97 -9.89
C PRO A 102 14.59 -25.07 -9.24
N ARG A 103 14.94 -23.82 -8.94
CA ARG A 103 13.95 -22.84 -8.45
C ARG A 103 12.97 -22.49 -9.57
N PRO A 104 11.65 -22.59 -9.36
CA PRO A 104 10.68 -22.25 -10.39
C PRO A 104 10.75 -20.75 -10.71
N TRP A 105 10.48 -20.38 -11.96
CA TRP A 105 10.47 -18.98 -12.41
C TRP A 105 9.50 -18.11 -11.58
N SER A 106 8.37 -18.70 -11.15
CA SER A 106 7.41 -18.04 -10.25
C SER A 106 8.02 -17.55 -8.95
N ALA A 107 8.95 -18.30 -8.34
CA ALA A 107 9.61 -17.87 -7.11
C ALA A 107 10.52 -16.65 -7.34
N ARG A 108 11.14 -16.53 -8.53
CA ARG A 108 11.95 -15.36 -8.89
C ARG A 108 11.08 -14.15 -9.15
N LEU A 109 10.02 -14.32 -9.94
CA LEU A 109 9.04 -13.25 -10.20
C LEU A 109 8.41 -12.72 -8.91
N HIS A 110 8.08 -13.62 -7.98
CA HIS A 110 7.58 -13.26 -6.67
C HIS A 110 8.54 -12.31 -5.93
N VAL A 111 9.84 -12.67 -5.81
CA VAL A 111 10.84 -11.84 -5.12
C VAL A 111 11.01 -10.48 -5.80
N VAL A 112 11.09 -10.46 -7.14
CA VAL A 112 11.20 -9.20 -7.89
C VAL A 112 9.97 -8.33 -7.64
N ALA A 113 8.77 -8.91 -7.66
CA ALA A 113 7.52 -8.19 -7.43
C ALA A 113 7.44 -7.59 -6.01
N ILE A 114 7.75 -8.35 -4.95
CA ILE A 114 7.70 -7.80 -3.58
C ILE A 114 8.75 -6.71 -3.33
N VAL A 115 9.93 -6.82 -3.95
CA VAL A 115 10.96 -5.78 -3.85
C VAL A 115 10.52 -4.53 -4.59
N LEU A 116 9.98 -4.67 -5.80
CA LEU A 116 9.44 -3.55 -6.57
C LEU A 116 8.30 -2.84 -5.82
N ALA A 117 7.37 -3.60 -5.24
CA ALA A 117 6.31 -3.05 -4.40
C ALA A 117 6.85 -2.25 -3.20
N GLY A 118 7.91 -2.76 -2.56
CA GLY A 118 8.61 -2.05 -1.48
C GLY A 118 9.25 -0.75 -1.94
N VAL A 119 9.85 -0.72 -3.14
CA VAL A 119 10.42 0.50 -3.73
C VAL A 119 9.33 1.53 -4.06
N LEU A 120 8.20 1.10 -4.62
CA LEU A 120 7.06 2.00 -4.89
C LEU A 120 6.49 2.60 -3.60
N LEU A 121 6.29 1.78 -2.57
CA LEU A 121 5.84 2.27 -1.25
C LEU A 121 6.85 3.25 -0.66
N ALA A 122 8.16 2.95 -0.72
CA ALA A 122 9.18 3.87 -0.23
C ALA A 122 9.14 5.22 -0.96
N GLY A 123 9.00 5.22 -2.28
CA GLY A 123 8.83 6.45 -3.06
C GLY A 123 7.58 7.22 -2.67
N HIS A 124 6.47 6.53 -2.43
CA HIS A 124 5.23 7.14 -1.94
C HIS A 124 5.44 7.81 -0.57
N LEU A 125 5.95 7.07 0.42
CA LEU A 125 6.08 7.54 1.80
C LEU A 125 7.13 8.64 1.98
N THR A 126 8.19 8.65 1.16
CA THR A 126 9.32 9.58 1.34
C THR A 126 9.22 10.84 0.48
N MET A 127 8.53 10.78 -0.66
CA MET A 127 8.46 11.89 -1.60
C MET A 127 7.04 12.38 -1.81
N LEU A 128 6.13 11.48 -2.19
CA LEU A 128 4.81 11.87 -2.66
C LEU A 128 3.87 12.26 -1.53
N ALA A 129 3.65 11.37 -0.55
CA ALA A 129 2.74 11.59 0.57
C ALA A 129 3.12 12.84 1.40
N PRO A 130 4.40 13.08 1.76
CA PRO A 130 4.77 14.29 2.48
C PRO A 130 4.48 15.58 1.70
N THR A 131 4.74 15.57 0.38
CA THR A 131 4.49 16.73 -0.47
C THR A 131 2.98 17.00 -0.57
N MET A 132 2.18 15.97 -0.85
CA MET A 132 0.72 16.10 -0.93
C MET A 132 0.11 16.55 0.40
N ASN A 133 0.54 16.00 1.53
CA ASN A 133 0.02 16.39 2.85
C ASN A 133 0.35 17.84 3.17
N ARG A 134 1.54 18.32 2.79
CA ARG A 134 1.90 19.73 2.95
C ARG A 134 0.95 20.65 2.18
N GLU A 135 0.71 20.37 0.90
CA GLU A 135 -0.22 21.17 0.09
C GLU A 135 -1.67 21.09 0.62
N LEU A 136 -2.10 19.91 1.08
CA LEU A 136 -3.43 19.72 1.66
C LEU A 136 -3.63 20.52 2.97
N HIS A 137 -2.64 20.52 3.85
CA HIS A 137 -2.69 21.31 5.08
C HIS A 137 -2.61 22.81 4.82
N ALA A 138 -1.80 23.23 3.85
CA ALA A 138 -1.74 24.63 3.44
C ALA A 138 -3.08 25.09 2.87
N PHE A 139 -3.71 24.27 2.00
CA PHE A 139 -5.07 24.50 1.52
C PHE A 139 -6.06 24.71 2.67
N TRP A 140 -6.08 23.82 3.68
CA TRP A 140 -6.98 24.01 4.81
C TRP A 140 -6.66 25.28 5.60
N SER A 141 -5.38 25.55 5.89
CA SER A 141 -4.99 26.75 6.62
C SER A 141 -5.46 28.04 5.92
N SER A 142 -5.28 28.14 4.60
CA SER A 142 -5.67 29.31 3.81
C SER A 142 -7.19 29.42 3.66
N ALA A 143 -7.87 28.28 3.50
CA ALA A 143 -9.34 28.23 3.48
C ALA A 143 -9.95 28.68 4.81
N GLU A 144 -9.37 28.27 5.95
CA GLU A 144 -9.80 28.70 7.30
C GLU A 144 -9.53 30.20 7.54
N ALA A 145 -8.47 30.75 6.94
CA ALA A 145 -8.14 32.17 7.01
C ALA A 145 -8.99 33.05 6.05
N GLY A 146 -9.76 32.43 5.15
CA GLY A 146 -10.53 33.11 4.13
C GLY A 146 -9.71 33.61 2.93
N ASP A 147 -8.47 33.15 2.78
CA ASP A 147 -7.64 33.43 1.61
C ASP A 147 -7.94 32.43 0.49
N VAL A 148 -9.01 32.74 -0.27
CA VAL A 148 -9.56 31.83 -1.29
C VAL A 148 -8.59 31.61 -2.45
N GLU A 149 -7.79 32.61 -2.84
CA GLU A 149 -6.87 32.47 -3.96
C GLU A 149 -5.68 31.58 -3.58
N ASP A 150 -5.10 31.77 -2.40
CA ASP A 150 -4.01 30.92 -1.90
C ASP A 150 -4.48 29.48 -1.66
N ALA A 151 -5.68 29.30 -1.10
CA ALA A 151 -6.31 27.98 -0.96
C ALA A 151 -6.46 27.27 -2.32
N ARG A 152 -6.87 27.98 -3.37
CA ARG A 152 -6.99 27.40 -4.72
C ARG A 152 -5.65 26.98 -5.30
N GLU A 153 -4.58 27.74 -5.05
CA GLU A 153 -3.24 27.39 -5.51
C GLU A 153 -2.76 26.08 -4.88
N HIS A 154 -2.86 25.96 -3.56
CA HIS A 154 -2.50 24.73 -2.84
C HIS A 154 -3.36 23.52 -3.23
N ARG A 155 -4.66 23.74 -3.44
CA ARG A 155 -5.54 22.69 -3.96
C ARG A 155 -5.12 22.24 -5.36
N ALA A 156 -4.77 23.16 -6.25
CA ALA A 156 -4.33 22.82 -7.59
C ALA A 156 -3.03 21.99 -7.57
N ALA A 157 -2.07 22.35 -6.70
CA ALA A 157 -0.85 21.59 -6.51
C ALA A 157 -1.11 20.17 -5.96
N PHE A 158 -2.06 20.03 -5.03
CA PHE A 158 -2.51 18.72 -4.56
C PHE A 158 -3.16 17.89 -5.69
N ASP A 159 -4.06 18.51 -6.45
CA ASP A 159 -4.81 17.86 -7.54
C ASP A 159 -3.89 17.43 -8.71
N GLU A 160 -2.76 18.11 -8.93
CA GLU A 160 -1.74 17.68 -9.89
C GLU A 160 -1.05 16.37 -9.48
N LEU A 161 -0.76 16.21 -8.19
CA LEU A 161 -0.06 15.04 -7.63
C LEU A 161 -1.00 13.85 -7.38
N HIS A 162 -2.28 14.10 -7.13
CA HIS A 162 -3.23 13.06 -6.76
C HIS A 162 -3.38 11.93 -7.80
N PRO A 163 -3.49 12.17 -9.13
CA PRO A 163 -3.52 11.09 -10.13
C PRO A 163 -2.26 10.22 -10.15
N PHE A 164 -1.10 10.81 -9.82
CA PHE A 164 0.15 10.06 -9.73
C PHE A 164 0.14 9.13 -8.50
N ALA A 165 -0.36 9.62 -7.35
CA ALA A 165 -0.54 8.80 -6.15
C ALA A 165 -1.52 7.65 -6.38
N ASP A 166 -2.67 7.91 -6.99
CA ASP A 166 -3.67 6.88 -7.32
C ASP A 166 -3.06 5.80 -8.23
N THR A 167 -2.36 6.22 -9.30
CA THR A 167 -1.71 5.28 -10.23
C THR A 167 -0.64 4.45 -9.55
N LEU A 168 0.19 5.06 -8.69
CA LEU A 168 1.24 4.37 -7.95
C LEU A 168 0.66 3.34 -6.98
N LEU A 169 -0.33 3.71 -6.17
CA LEU A 169 -0.96 2.82 -5.18
C LEU A 169 -1.71 1.67 -5.86
N ARG A 170 -2.42 1.96 -6.96
CA ARG A 170 -3.08 0.94 -7.79
C ARG A 170 -2.07 -0.04 -8.39
N ALA A 171 -0.98 0.46 -8.97
CA ALA A 171 0.09 -0.39 -9.51
C ALA A 171 0.70 -1.25 -8.40
N ASN A 172 0.94 -0.67 -7.22
CA ASN A 172 1.47 -1.38 -6.06
C ASN A 172 0.53 -2.53 -5.63
N LEU A 173 -0.78 -2.29 -5.55
CA LEU A 173 -1.76 -3.34 -5.26
C LEU A 173 -1.70 -4.48 -6.29
N PHE A 174 -1.69 -4.18 -7.59
CA PHE A 174 -1.61 -5.23 -8.61
C PHE A 174 -0.32 -6.04 -8.53
N ILE A 175 0.81 -5.40 -8.22
CA ILE A 175 2.10 -6.08 -8.02
C ILE A 175 2.03 -7.00 -6.80
N LEU A 176 1.44 -6.56 -5.68
CA LEU A 176 1.28 -7.40 -4.48
C LEU A 176 0.38 -8.61 -4.73
N LEU A 177 -0.73 -8.43 -5.46
CA LEU A 177 -1.61 -9.53 -5.85
C LEU A 177 -0.89 -10.54 -6.77
N ALA A 178 -0.13 -10.04 -7.76
CA ALA A 178 0.68 -10.88 -8.63
C ALA A 178 1.78 -11.63 -7.85
N ALA A 179 2.42 -10.96 -6.88
CA ALA A 179 3.39 -11.59 -5.99
C ALA A 179 2.74 -12.70 -5.16
N GLY A 180 1.55 -12.48 -4.61
CA GLY A 180 0.80 -13.49 -3.86
C GLY A 180 0.44 -14.70 -4.71
N GLY A 181 -0.03 -14.47 -5.94
CA GLY A 181 -0.29 -15.54 -6.92
C GLY A 181 0.96 -16.35 -7.26
N CYS A 182 2.09 -15.68 -7.50
CA CYS A 182 3.37 -16.35 -7.76
C CYS A 182 3.86 -17.17 -6.56
N PHE A 183 3.68 -16.65 -5.34
CA PHE A 183 4.03 -17.36 -4.10
C PHE A 183 3.18 -18.62 -3.91
N ALA A 184 1.86 -18.50 -4.06
CA ALA A 184 0.94 -19.63 -3.95
C ALA A 184 1.22 -20.70 -5.02
N PHE A 185 1.47 -20.29 -6.27
CA PHE A 185 1.81 -21.21 -7.35
C PHE A 185 3.14 -21.93 -7.11
N ALA A 186 4.16 -21.21 -6.62
CA ALA A 186 5.43 -21.82 -6.25
C ALA A 186 5.30 -22.83 -5.10
N ALA A 187 4.39 -22.59 -4.16
CA ALA A 187 4.11 -23.48 -3.03
C ALA A 187 3.30 -24.73 -3.44
N ALA A 188 2.48 -24.64 -4.49
CA ALA A 188 1.63 -25.74 -4.98
C ALA A 188 2.30 -26.65 -6.04
N GLY A 189 3.45 -26.25 -6.59
CA GLY A 189 4.14 -27.00 -7.64
C GLY A 189 4.49 -28.44 -7.23
N PRO A 190 4.51 -29.39 -8.17
CA PRO A 190 4.81 -30.79 -7.87
C PRO A 190 6.16 -30.92 -7.17
N HIS A 191 6.22 -31.73 -6.11
CA HIS A 191 7.47 -32.14 -5.49
C HIS A 191 8.33 -32.84 -6.55
N GLN A 192 9.17 -32.10 -7.26
CA GLN A 192 10.13 -32.70 -8.18
C GLN A 192 11.09 -33.56 -7.33
N ASP A 193 11.18 -34.84 -7.69
CA ASP A 193 11.95 -35.82 -6.94
C ASP A 193 13.39 -35.35 -6.77
N SER A 194 13.79 -35.19 -5.51
CA SER A 194 15.10 -34.72 -5.06
C SER A 194 16.31 -35.52 -5.60
N ALA A 195 16.07 -36.64 -6.29
CA ALA A 195 17.09 -37.41 -7.02
C ALA A 195 17.69 -36.64 -8.20
N SER A 196 16.93 -35.71 -8.80
CA SER A 196 17.35 -34.96 -10.00
C SER A 196 18.23 -33.73 -9.74
N CYS A 197 18.44 -33.33 -8.48
CA CYS A 197 19.28 -32.17 -8.11
C CYS A 197 20.61 -32.51 -7.41
N ARG A 198 21.13 -33.72 -7.62
CA ARG A 198 22.53 -34.04 -7.31
C ARG A 198 23.34 -34.07 -8.61
N LEU A 199 23.75 -32.90 -9.08
CA LEU A 199 24.78 -32.74 -10.11
C LEU A 199 25.76 -31.67 -9.64
#